data_AF-A3IKJ7-F1
#
_entry.id   AF-A3IKJ7-F1
#
_cell.length_a   1.000
_cell.length_b   1.000
_cell.length_c   1.000
_cell.angle_alpha   90.00
_cell.angle_beta   90.00
_cell.angle_gamma   90.00
#
_symmetry.space_group_name_H-M   'P 1'
#
loop_
_entity.id
_entity.type
_entity.pdbx_description
1 polymer ?
#
loop_
_entity_poly.entity_id
_entity_poly.type
_entity_poly.pdbx_seq_one_letter_code
_entity_poly.pdbx_strand_id
1 'polypeptide(L)'
;MNKKNTIILTGVTAISVGILLPVEAAEFRSMDGTGNNVNNPTLGSVGSNLIRLSGVAYDDGFAIPRGKLNPGVLPSPRAISNAISAQSFSIPNSSKVTDWVWQWGQFLDHDLDLSPIGSSEPFNIAVPRGDPYFDPVKTGTEEIGLNRSEFNTDSFGVRQQFNEITAYIDASNIYGSDNNRINVLRTNDGTGKLIADTANNGKNC
;
A
#
# COMPACT_ATOMS: atom_id res chain seq x y z
N MET A 1 -76.35 -16.83 53.52
CA MET A 1 -75.41 -17.42 52.54
C MET A 1 -74.65 -16.28 51.87
N ASN A 2 -73.42 -16.01 52.33
CA ASN A 2 -72.56 -14.95 51.81
C ASN A 2 -71.84 -15.44 50.55
N LYS A 3 -72.10 -14.84 49.38
CA LYS A 3 -71.19 -14.94 48.24
C LYS A 3 -70.33 -13.68 48.20
N LYS A 4 -69.06 -13.85 48.57
CA LYS A 4 -68.00 -12.83 48.40
C LYS A 4 -67.63 -12.81 46.92
N ASN A 5 -67.78 -11.67 46.26
CA ASN A 5 -67.29 -11.47 44.91
C ASN A 5 -65.83 -11.00 44.99
N THR A 6 -64.91 -11.85 44.59
CA THR A 6 -63.49 -11.55 44.45
C THR A 6 -63.26 -10.92 43.09
N ILE A 7 -62.84 -9.65 43.06
CA ILE A 7 -62.34 -8.99 41.84
C ILE A 7 -60.82 -9.12 41.87
N ILE A 8 -60.26 -9.85 40.90
CA ILE A 8 -58.82 -10.01 40.70
C ILE A 8 -58.36 -8.82 39.84
N LEU A 9 -57.53 -7.93 40.41
CA LEU A 9 -56.78 -6.95 39.63
C LEU A 9 -55.63 -7.68 38.93
N THR A 10 -55.73 -7.86 37.61
CA THR A 10 -54.59 -8.21 36.77
C THR A 10 -53.77 -6.95 36.52
N GLY A 11 -52.74 -6.71 37.32
CA GLY A 11 -51.70 -5.73 36.99
C GLY A 11 -50.85 -6.26 35.84
N VAL A 12 -50.88 -5.58 34.70
CA VAL A 12 -49.90 -5.81 33.64
C VAL A 12 -48.65 -5.03 34.02
N THR A 13 -47.68 -5.72 34.63
CA THR A 13 -46.33 -5.18 34.75
C THR A 13 -45.70 -5.25 33.36
N ALA A 14 -45.70 -4.13 32.63
CA ALA A 14 -44.89 -4.00 31.44
C ALA A 14 -43.42 -4.00 31.91
N ILE A 15 -42.79 -5.17 31.90
CA ILE A 15 -41.33 -5.27 31.96
C ILE A 15 -40.87 -4.71 30.62
N SER A 16 -40.52 -3.44 30.60
CA SER A 16 -39.68 -2.87 29.56
C SER A 16 -38.33 -3.60 29.67
N VAL A 17 -38.21 -4.71 28.96
CA VAL A 17 -36.90 -5.24 28.58
C VAL A 17 -36.33 -4.16 27.67
N GLY A 18 -35.58 -3.23 28.27
CA GLY A 18 -34.66 -2.41 27.52
C GLY A 18 -33.78 -3.39 26.78
N ILE A 19 -34.00 -3.52 25.48
CA ILE A 19 -32.99 -4.07 24.60
C ILE A 19 -31.81 -3.12 24.79
N LEU A 20 -30.86 -3.54 25.63
CA LEU A 20 -29.51 -3.05 25.57
C LEU A 20 -29.06 -3.43 24.16
N LEU A 21 -29.30 -2.52 23.21
CA LEU A 21 -28.52 -2.51 21.99
C LEU A 21 -27.08 -2.54 22.50
N PRO A 22 -26.27 -3.54 22.11
CA PRO A 22 -24.85 -3.43 22.38
C PRO A 22 -24.45 -2.03 21.92
N VAL A 23 -23.79 -1.27 22.80
CA VAL A 23 -22.99 -0.11 22.40
C VAL A 23 -22.44 -0.47 21.04
N GLU A 24 -22.80 0.27 19.99
CA GLU A 24 -22.24 0.04 18.67
C GLU A 24 -20.75 -0.16 18.88
N ALA A 25 -20.31 -1.41 18.75
CA ALA A 25 -18.90 -1.70 18.71
C ALA A 25 -18.44 -0.85 17.55
N ALA A 26 -17.59 0.15 17.81
CA ALA A 26 -17.09 1.02 16.77
C ALA A 26 -16.72 0.14 15.57
N GLU A 27 -17.32 0.42 14.41
CA GLU A 27 -17.02 -0.34 13.22
C GLU A 27 -15.54 -0.09 12.90
N PHE A 28 -14.71 -1.10 13.17
CA PHE A 28 -13.30 -1.04 12.84
C PHE A 28 -13.14 -1.41 11.37
N ARG A 29 -12.27 -0.69 10.67
CA ARG A 29 -11.87 -1.07 9.31
C ARG A 29 -11.36 -2.51 9.29
N SER A 30 -11.59 -3.21 8.18
CA SER A 30 -10.87 -4.45 7.95
C SER A 30 -9.39 -4.15 7.73
N MET A 31 -8.53 -5.12 8.06
CA MET A 31 -7.08 -4.97 7.86
C MET A 31 -6.68 -4.93 6.39
N ASP A 32 -7.47 -5.58 5.53
CA ASP A 32 -7.22 -5.70 4.09
C ASP A 32 -7.97 -4.66 3.24
N GLY A 33 -8.69 -3.73 3.87
CA GLY A 33 -9.48 -2.69 3.20
C GLY A 33 -10.82 -3.14 2.59
N THR A 34 -11.19 -4.43 2.70
CA THR A 34 -12.50 -4.93 2.26
C THR A 34 -13.67 -4.29 3.04
N GLY A 35 -14.81 -4.14 2.37
CA GLY A 35 -16.05 -3.64 2.96
C GLY A 35 -16.12 -2.12 3.15
N ASN A 36 -15.03 -1.37 2.91
CA ASN A 36 -15.01 0.08 3.08
C ASN A 36 -16.01 0.79 2.14
N ASN A 37 -16.09 0.35 0.88
CA ASN A 37 -17.13 0.80 -0.04
C ASN A 37 -18.31 -0.20 -0.04
N VAL A 38 -19.47 0.24 0.46
CA VAL A 38 -20.69 -0.59 0.59
C VAL A 38 -21.17 -1.17 -0.74
N ASN A 39 -21.00 -0.44 -1.85
CA ASN A 39 -21.47 -0.86 -3.17
C ASN A 39 -20.42 -1.68 -3.93
N ASN A 40 -19.14 -1.52 -3.61
CA ASN A 40 -18.03 -2.26 -4.19
C ASN A 40 -17.06 -2.68 -3.08
N PRO A 41 -17.36 -3.77 -2.35
CA PRO A 41 -16.61 -4.14 -1.15
C PRO A 41 -15.13 -4.45 -1.36
N THR A 42 -14.65 -4.64 -2.60
CA THR A 42 -13.24 -4.90 -2.91
C THR A 42 -12.51 -3.66 -3.43
N LEU A 43 -13.17 -2.51 -3.54
CA LEU A 43 -12.49 -1.29 -4.00
C LEU A 43 -11.40 -0.92 -3.00
N GLY A 44 -10.17 -0.73 -3.47
CA GLY A 44 -9.05 -0.30 -2.61
C GLY A 44 -8.57 -1.35 -1.60
N SER A 45 -9.10 -2.58 -1.64
CA SER A 45 -8.59 -3.67 -0.81
C SER A 45 -7.23 -4.16 -1.35
N VAL A 46 -6.48 -4.85 -0.50
CA VAL A 46 -5.27 -5.60 -0.90
C VAL A 46 -5.54 -6.44 -2.16
N GLY A 47 -4.58 -6.43 -3.09
CA GLY A 47 -4.67 -7.15 -4.37
C GLY A 47 -5.45 -6.42 -5.45
N SER A 48 -6.06 -5.27 -5.15
CA SER A 48 -6.72 -4.43 -6.16
C SER A 48 -5.72 -3.96 -7.22
N ASN A 49 -6.13 -3.99 -8.49
CA ASN A 49 -5.34 -3.42 -9.56
C ASN A 49 -5.21 -1.89 -9.39
N LEU A 50 -4.03 -1.35 -9.68
CA LEU A 50 -3.82 0.10 -9.72
C LEU A 50 -4.71 0.74 -10.79
N ILE A 51 -5.24 1.92 -10.48
CA ILE A 51 -6.07 2.66 -11.44
C ILE A 51 -5.24 3.14 -12.63
N ARG A 52 -5.81 3.06 -13.83
CA ARG A 52 -5.22 3.63 -15.04
C ARG A 52 -6.00 4.89 -15.43
N LEU A 53 -5.31 6.04 -15.42
CA LEU A 53 -5.89 7.31 -15.90
C LEU A 53 -5.80 7.47 -17.42
N SER A 54 -4.97 6.65 -18.08
CA SER A 54 -4.81 6.59 -19.53
C SER A 54 -4.88 5.13 -20.02
N GLY A 55 -4.95 4.94 -21.33
CA GLY A 55 -4.73 3.62 -21.93
C GLY A 55 -3.33 3.06 -21.64
N VAL A 56 -3.16 1.76 -21.88
CA VAL A 56 -1.84 1.12 -21.79
C VAL A 56 -0.96 1.50 -22.98
N ALA A 57 0.35 1.52 -22.75
CA ALA A 57 1.33 1.77 -23.79
C ALA A 57 2.41 0.68 -23.69
N TYR A 58 2.05 -0.57 -23.96
CA TYR A 58 2.99 -1.67 -24.16
C TYR A 58 3.38 -1.78 -25.65
N ASP A 59 4.56 -2.30 -25.97
CA ASP A 59 5.03 -2.48 -27.36
C ASP A 59 4.08 -3.40 -28.16
N ASP A 60 3.50 -4.40 -27.50
CA ASP A 60 2.51 -5.34 -28.07
C ASP A 60 1.06 -4.94 -27.77
N GLY A 61 0.83 -3.87 -27.00
CA GLY A 61 -0.48 -3.49 -26.50
C GLY A 61 -1.01 -4.31 -25.32
N PHE A 62 -0.25 -5.31 -24.83
CA PHE A 62 -0.70 -6.23 -23.78
C PHE A 62 0.21 -6.25 -22.55
N ALA A 63 1.50 -6.54 -22.72
CA ALA A 63 2.38 -6.82 -21.59
C ALA A 63 3.86 -6.48 -21.81
N ILE A 64 4.33 -6.29 -23.04
CA ILE A 64 5.75 -6.08 -23.31
C ILE A 64 6.10 -4.59 -23.09
N PRO A 65 7.00 -4.23 -22.16
CA PRO A 65 7.38 -2.83 -21.93
C PRO A 65 7.88 -2.17 -23.20
N ARG A 66 7.62 -0.87 -23.33
CA ARG A 66 8.10 -0.10 -24.49
C ARG A 66 9.61 -0.13 -24.59
N GLY A 67 10.10 -0.29 -25.82
CA GLY A 67 11.53 -0.35 -26.11
C GLY A 67 12.14 -1.73 -25.90
N LYS A 68 11.34 -2.77 -25.55
CA LYS A 68 11.82 -4.15 -25.48
C LYS A 68 11.78 -4.83 -26.84
N LEU A 69 10.71 -4.65 -27.64
CA LEU A 69 10.65 -5.20 -29.00
C LEU A 69 11.50 -4.39 -29.99
N ASN A 70 11.66 -3.09 -29.72
CA ASN A 70 12.49 -2.20 -30.53
C ASN A 70 13.50 -1.45 -29.65
N PRO A 71 14.58 -2.12 -29.19
CA PRO A 71 15.62 -1.48 -28.40
C PRO A 71 16.23 -0.27 -29.12
N GLY A 72 16.46 0.81 -28.38
CA GLY A 72 17.02 2.06 -28.91
C GLY A 72 16.01 3.07 -29.48
N VAL A 73 14.74 2.70 -29.64
CA VAL A 73 13.68 3.67 -30.00
C VAL A 73 13.38 4.65 -28.86
N LEU A 74 13.55 4.18 -27.62
CA LEU A 74 13.50 5.04 -26.42
C LEU A 74 14.91 5.23 -25.86
N PRO A 75 15.23 6.42 -25.34
CA PRO A 75 16.49 6.63 -24.64
C PRO A 75 16.56 5.75 -23.38
N SER A 76 17.78 5.30 -23.04
CA SER A 76 18.01 4.57 -21.79
C SER A 76 17.53 5.39 -20.58
N PRO A 77 16.83 4.79 -19.60
CA PRO A 77 16.49 5.46 -18.34
C PRO A 77 17.69 6.10 -17.64
N ARG A 78 18.88 5.46 -17.72
CA ARG A 78 20.10 6.02 -17.15
C ARG A 78 20.59 7.26 -17.93
N ALA A 79 20.48 7.25 -19.26
CA ALA A 79 20.79 8.42 -20.08
C ALA A 79 19.87 9.60 -19.75
N ILE A 80 18.57 9.35 -19.57
CA ILE A 80 17.58 10.36 -19.15
C ILE A 80 17.94 10.91 -17.76
N SER A 81 18.23 10.03 -16.80
CA SER A 81 18.64 10.43 -15.44
C SER A 81 19.89 11.32 -15.46
N ASN A 82 20.91 10.98 -16.25
CA ASN A 82 22.10 11.82 -16.41
C ASN A 82 21.79 13.18 -17.04
N ALA A 83 20.87 13.22 -18.00
CA ALA A 83 20.53 14.47 -18.70
C ALA A 83 19.65 15.42 -17.86
N ILE A 84 18.78 14.88 -17.01
CA ILE A 84 17.75 15.65 -16.31
C ILE A 84 18.05 15.84 -14.82
N SER A 85 18.58 14.81 -14.16
CA SER A 85 18.74 14.78 -12.69
C SER A 85 20.17 15.09 -12.23
N ALA A 86 21.12 15.29 -13.15
CA ALA A 86 22.49 15.63 -12.78
C ALA A 86 22.55 17.00 -12.08
N GLN A 87 23.10 17.01 -10.88
CA GLN A 87 23.25 18.20 -10.04
C GLN A 87 24.72 18.36 -9.64
N SER A 88 25.31 19.52 -9.91
CA SER A 88 26.73 19.82 -9.61
C SER A 88 26.93 20.73 -8.41
N PHE A 89 25.85 21.27 -7.84
CA PHE A 89 25.88 22.14 -6.66
C PHE A 89 24.57 22.02 -5.87
N SER A 90 24.55 22.45 -4.62
CA SER A 90 23.33 22.41 -3.80
C SER A 90 22.26 23.35 -4.36
N ILE A 91 21.03 22.85 -4.50
CA ILE A 91 19.86 23.64 -4.90
C ILE A 91 18.93 23.73 -3.68
N PRO A 92 18.94 24.85 -2.93
CA PRO A 92 18.08 25.02 -1.77
C PRO A 92 16.60 25.02 -2.16
N ASN A 93 15.77 24.44 -1.31
CA ASN A 93 14.33 24.42 -1.48
C ASN A 93 13.73 25.84 -1.38
N SER A 94 13.23 26.36 -2.50
CA SER A 94 12.63 27.70 -2.59
C SER A 94 11.31 27.83 -1.81
N SER A 95 10.61 26.71 -1.57
CA SER A 95 9.37 26.66 -0.79
C SER A 95 9.61 26.71 0.73
N LYS A 96 10.87 26.66 1.18
CA LYS A 96 11.27 26.75 2.60
C LYS A 96 10.59 25.74 3.52
N VAL A 97 10.23 24.57 2.99
CA VAL A 97 9.72 23.47 3.82
C VAL A 97 10.89 22.66 4.40
N THR A 98 10.65 22.04 5.54
CA THR A 98 11.64 21.21 6.23
C THR A 98 11.79 19.86 5.53
N ASP A 99 12.88 19.15 5.85
CA ASP A 99 13.11 17.78 5.39
C ASP A 99 12.01 16.80 5.84
N TRP A 100 11.21 17.16 6.85
CA TRP A 100 10.05 16.37 7.23
C TRP A 100 9.00 16.23 6.13
N VAL A 101 8.94 17.15 5.17
CA VAL A 101 7.96 17.04 4.08
C VAL A 101 8.25 15.86 3.17
N TRP A 102 9.50 15.62 2.78
CA TRP A 102 9.82 14.46 1.95
C TRP A 102 9.67 13.16 2.76
N GLN A 103 10.06 13.17 4.03
CA GLN A 103 9.98 11.98 4.89
C GLN A 103 8.52 11.58 5.16
N TRP A 104 7.63 12.56 5.39
CA TRP A 104 6.20 12.32 5.55
C TRP A 104 5.58 11.83 4.24
N GLY A 105 6.02 12.36 3.09
CA GLY A 105 5.60 11.88 1.78
C GLY A 105 5.88 10.39 1.60
N GLN A 106 7.10 9.93 1.91
CA GLN A 106 7.44 8.51 1.87
C GLN A 106 6.65 7.68 2.89
N PHE A 107 6.47 8.19 4.11
CA PHE A 107 5.69 7.50 5.13
C PHE A 107 4.24 7.27 4.67
N LEU A 108 3.63 8.28 4.04
CA LEU A 108 2.28 8.21 3.51
C LEU A 108 2.19 7.33 2.24
N ASP A 109 3.18 7.39 1.35
CA ASP A 109 3.29 6.52 0.17
C ASP A 109 3.23 5.03 0.57
N HIS A 110 3.94 4.65 1.64
CA HIS A 110 3.91 3.30 2.19
C HIS A 110 2.56 2.90 2.82
N ASP A 111 1.61 3.83 2.93
CA ASP A 111 0.23 3.58 3.36
C ASP A 111 -0.77 3.60 2.19
N LEU A 112 -0.32 3.88 0.97
CA LEU A 112 -1.16 4.05 -0.21
C LEU A 112 -0.92 2.97 -1.24
N ASP A 113 0.35 2.67 -1.54
CA ASP A 113 0.67 1.64 -2.53
C ASP A 113 2.00 0.91 -2.32
N LEU A 114 2.00 -0.34 -2.73
CA LEU A 114 3.17 -1.20 -2.84
C LEU A 114 2.98 -2.14 -4.02
N SER A 115 3.79 -1.96 -5.06
CA SER A 115 3.84 -2.90 -6.19
C SER A 115 4.89 -3.99 -5.92
N PRO A 116 4.49 -5.26 -5.72
CA PRO A 116 5.44 -6.32 -5.38
C PRO A 116 6.45 -6.53 -6.51
N ILE A 117 7.72 -6.70 -6.15
CA ILE A 117 8.79 -7.00 -7.11
C ILE A 117 8.65 -8.45 -7.58
N GLY A 118 8.55 -8.66 -8.89
CA GLY A 118 8.58 -10.00 -9.48
C GLY A 118 10.00 -10.53 -9.58
N SER A 119 10.15 -11.86 -9.55
CA SER A 119 11.47 -12.51 -9.64
C SER A 119 11.78 -13.12 -11.00
N SER A 120 10.79 -13.18 -11.89
CA SER A 120 10.85 -14.02 -13.10
C SER A 120 11.05 -13.24 -14.41
N GLU A 121 11.05 -11.90 -14.36
CA GLU A 121 11.14 -11.07 -15.57
C GLU A 121 12.14 -9.91 -15.39
N PRO A 122 13.44 -10.14 -15.68
CA PRO A 122 14.41 -9.07 -15.72
C PRO A 122 14.09 -8.10 -16.86
N PHE A 123 14.32 -6.82 -16.58
CA PHE A 123 14.21 -5.72 -17.53
C PHE A 123 15.31 -4.70 -17.25
N ASN A 124 16.55 -5.17 -17.32
CA ASN A 124 17.74 -4.40 -16.98
C ASN A 124 17.85 -3.09 -17.76
N ILE A 125 18.46 -2.10 -17.12
CA ILE A 125 18.67 -0.77 -17.67
C ILE A 125 20.07 -0.72 -18.29
N ALA A 126 20.13 -0.61 -19.61
CA ALA A 126 21.39 -0.43 -20.33
C ALA A 126 22.11 0.86 -19.89
N VAL A 127 23.36 0.75 -19.48
CA VAL A 127 24.19 1.89 -19.06
C VAL A 127 24.84 2.52 -20.29
N PRO A 128 24.78 3.86 -20.47
CA PRO A 128 25.50 4.53 -21.55
C PRO A 128 27.00 4.26 -21.45
N ARG A 129 27.64 3.94 -22.58
CA ARG A 129 29.08 3.69 -22.63
C ARG A 129 29.86 4.86 -22.03
N GLY A 130 30.71 4.58 -21.05
CA GLY A 130 31.48 5.62 -20.38
C GLY A 130 30.71 6.41 -19.32
N ASP A 131 29.57 5.89 -18.85
CA ASP A 131 28.93 6.42 -17.66
C ASP A 131 29.95 6.46 -16.50
N PRO A 132 30.17 7.62 -15.86
CA PRO A 132 31.26 7.78 -14.91
C PRO A 132 31.12 6.95 -13.64
N TYR A 133 29.92 6.42 -13.35
CA TYR A 133 29.65 5.64 -12.15
C TYR A 133 29.49 4.16 -12.46
N PHE A 134 28.72 3.84 -13.50
CA PHE A 134 28.34 2.46 -13.79
C PHE A 134 29.16 1.82 -14.92
N ASP A 135 29.79 2.60 -15.81
CA ASP A 135 30.69 2.10 -16.87
C ASP A 135 31.93 3.01 -17.05
N PRO A 136 32.77 3.23 -16.02
CA PRO A 136 33.88 4.18 -16.09
C PRO A 136 34.98 3.76 -17.08
N VAL A 137 35.09 2.46 -17.37
CA VAL A 137 36.09 1.90 -18.29
C VAL A 137 35.58 1.75 -19.73
N LYS A 138 34.35 2.22 -20.01
CA LYS A 138 33.77 2.31 -21.35
C LYS A 138 33.60 0.95 -22.04
N THR A 139 33.21 -0.09 -21.30
CA THR A 139 32.91 -1.43 -21.85
C THR A 139 31.76 -1.35 -22.83
N GLY A 140 30.76 -0.49 -22.57
CA GLY A 140 29.53 -0.42 -23.33
C GLY A 140 28.59 -1.61 -23.13
N THR A 141 28.83 -2.44 -22.11
CA THR A 141 28.05 -3.65 -21.81
C THR A 141 27.45 -3.66 -20.40
N GLU A 142 27.72 -2.64 -19.58
CA GLU A 142 27.20 -2.57 -18.21
C GLU A 142 25.68 -2.35 -18.18
N GLU A 143 25.05 -2.90 -17.15
CA GLU A 143 23.62 -2.79 -16.92
C GLU A 143 23.32 -2.56 -15.43
N ILE A 144 22.24 -1.82 -15.15
CA ILE A 144 21.66 -1.75 -13.80
C ILE A 144 20.53 -2.77 -13.74
N GLY A 145 20.63 -3.69 -12.78
CA GLY A 145 19.63 -4.74 -12.58
C GLY A 145 18.27 -4.17 -12.21
N LEU A 146 17.23 -4.62 -12.90
CA LEU A 146 15.84 -4.29 -12.62
C LEU A 146 14.97 -5.51 -12.92
N ASN A 147 14.09 -5.86 -12.00
CA ASN A 147 13.03 -6.82 -12.26
C ASN A 147 11.70 -6.10 -12.40
N ARG A 148 10.85 -6.63 -13.28
CA ARG A 148 9.48 -6.16 -13.41
C ARG A 148 8.67 -6.57 -12.18
N SER A 149 7.69 -5.74 -11.81
CA SER A 149 6.73 -6.07 -10.76
C SER A 149 5.87 -7.29 -11.13
N GLU A 150 5.40 -7.99 -10.10
CA GLU A 150 4.31 -8.95 -10.20
C GLU A 150 3.07 -8.30 -10.83
N PHE A 151 2.17 -9.12 -11.37
CA PHE A 151 1.04 -8.62 -12.14
C PHE A 151 -0.17 -9.53 -12.11
N ASN A 152 -1.32 -8.93 -12.36
CA ASN A 152 -2.55 -9.60 -12.77
C ASN A 152 -2.75 -9.40 -14.28
N THR A 153 -3.61 -10.22 -14.88
CA THR A 153 -4.03 -10.07 -16.27
C THR A 153 -5.54 -9.82 -16.29
N ASP A 154 -5.99 -8.79 -17.01
CA ASP A 154 -7.41 -8.51 -17.14
C ASP A 154 -8.11 -9.42 -18.17
N SER A 155 -9.42 -9.23 -18.34
CA SER A 155 -10.24 -10.03 -19.27
C SER A 155 -9.85 -9.90 -20.74
N PHE A 156 -9.05 -8.89 -21.11
CA PHE A 156 -8.56 -8.67 -22.46
C PHE A 156 -7.12 -9.16 -22.66
N GLY A 157 -6.53 -9.79 -21.63
CA GLY A 157 -5.14 -10.26 -21.69
C GLY A 157 -4.12 -9.15 -21.41
N VAL A 158 -4.56 -7.97 -20.98
CA VAL A 158 -3.66 -6.83 -20.72
C VAL A 158 -3.13 -6.91 -19.29
N ARG A 159 -1.82 -6.69 -19.15
CA ARG A 159 -1.10 -6.73 -17.88
C ARG A 159 -1.52 -5.57 -16.97
N GLN A 160 -1.80 -5.87 -15.71
CA GLN A 160 -2.15 -4.94 -14.64
C GLN A 160 -1.18 -5.11 -13.46
N GLN A 161 -0.67 -4.01 -12.93
CA GLN A 161 0.01 -4.03 -11.63
C GLN A 161 -1.06 -3.93 -10.55
N PHE A 162 -0.84 -4.61 -9.43
CA PHE A 162 -1.74 -4.58 -8.28
C PHE A 162 -1.03 -4.02 -7.07
N ASN A 163 -1.83 -3.53 -6.14
CA ASN A 163 -1.38 -3.03 -4.86
C ASN A 163 -1.35 -4.17 -3.84
N GLU A 164 -0.20 -4.46 -3.24
CA GLU A 164 -0.04 -5.47 -2.17
C GLU A 164 -0.55 -4.97 -0.81
N ILE A 165 -0.78 -3.66 -0.68
CA ILE A 165 -1.35 -3.04 0.52
C ILE A 165 -2.72 -2.42 0.23
N THR A 166 -3.40 -1.93 1.27
CA THR A 166 -4.66 -1.18 1.09
C THR A 166 -4.40 0.14 0.39
N ALA A 167 -5.38 0.66 -0.36
CA ALA A 167 -5.28 1.95 -1.04
C ALA A 167 -5.76 3.14 -0.18
N TYR A 168 -6.11 2.89 1.08
CA TYR A 168 -6.71 3.88 1.98
C TYR A 168 -5.64 4.50 2.87
N ILE A 169 -5.78 5.78 3.21
CA ILE A 169 -4.99 6.39 4.28
C ILE A 169 -5.54 5.89 5.62
N ASP A 170 -5.08 4.72 6.04
CA ASP A 170 -5.66 3.97 7.15
C ASP A 170 -4.61 3.48 8.16
N ALA A 171 -3.36 3.93 8.00
CA ALA A 171 -2.19 3.55 8.77
C ALA A 171 -1.84 2.05 8.66
N SER A 172 -2.15 1.41 7.54
CA SER A 172 -1.65 0.09 7.15
C SER A 172 -0.12 0.00 7.16
N ASN A 173 0.60 1.10 6.96
CA ASN A 173 2.05 1.14 7.14
C ASN A 173 2.50 0.95 8.61
N ILE A 174 1.60 1.20 9.58
CA ILE A 174 1.80 0.96 11.02
C ILE A 174 1.20 -0.40 11.42
N TYR A 175 -0.03 -0.67 10.99
CA TYR A 175 -0.83 -1.79 11.47
C TYR A 175 -0.76 -3.04 10.57
N GLY A 176 -0.19 -2.94 9.38
CA GLY A 176 -0.22 -3.96 8.35
C GLY A 176 -1.48 -3.91 7.48
N SER A 177 -1.44 -4.67 6.39
CA SER A 177 -2.56 -4.81 5.45
C SER A 177 -3.24 -6.20 5.53
N ASP A 178 -2.93 -6.99 6.55
CA ASP A 178 -3.53 -8.30 6.76
C ASP A 178 -3.57 -8.66 8.25
N ASN A 179 -4.47 -9.58 8.60
CA ASN A 179 -4.68 -9.99 9.98
C ASN A 179 -3.46 -10.70 10.59
N ASN A 180 -2.68 -11.46 9.79
CA ASN A 180 -1.50 -12.14 10.31
C ASN A 180 -0.42 -11.12 10.71
N ARG A 181 -0.23 -10.08 9.90
CA ARG A 181 0.72 -9.01 10.19
C ARG A 181 0.38 -8.26 11.47
N ILE A 182 -0.87 -7.80 11.64
CA ILE A 182 -1.24 -7.10 12.88
C ILE A 182 -1.15 -8.01 14.11
N ASN A 183 -1.48 -9.30 13.97
CA ASN A 183 -1.40 -10.26 15.08
C ASN A 183 0.03 -10.43 15.60
N VAL A 184 1.05 -10.36 14.73
CA VAL A 184 2.45 -10.40 15.15
C VAL A 184 3.00 -9.04 15.57
N LEU A 185 2.34 -7.94 15.18
CA LEU A 185 2.72 -6.58 15.59
C LEU A 185 2.15 -6.20 16.96
N ARG A 186 1.15 -6.92 17.48
CA ARG A 186 0.50 -6.65 18.79
C ARG A 186 1.14 -7.47 19.93
N THR A 187 1.13 -6.89 21.13
CA THR A 187 1.58 -7.59 22.35
C THR A 187 0.67 -8.75 22.76
N ASN A 188 -0.62 -8.67 22.40
CA ASN A 188 -1.66 -9.66 22.72
C ASN A 188 -1.78 -10.01 24.21
N ASP A 189 -1.41 -9.09 25.10
CA ASP A 189 -1.46 -9.19 26.57
C ASP A 189 -2.71 -8.52 27.18
N GLY A 190 -3.69 -8.17 26.34
CA GLY A 190 -4.90 -7.46 26.73
C GLY A 190 -4.74 -5.93 26.83
N THR A 191 -3.52 -5.38 26.68
CA THR A 191 -3.30 -3.92 26.76
C THR A 191 -3.68 -3.15 25.50
N GLY A 192 -3.81 -3.85 24.36
CA GLY A 192 -4.08 -3.25 23.06
C GLY A 192 -2.86 -2.57 22.41
N LYS A 193 -1.65 -2.77 22.94
CA LYS A 193 -0.42 -2.14 22.43
C LYS A 193 0.20 -2.92 21.27
N LEU A 194 0.98 -2.19 20.46
CA LEU A 194 1.96 -2.80 19.57
C LEU A 194 3.17 -3.30 20.38
N ILE A 195 3.84 -4.32 19.87
CA ILE A 195 5.13 -4.75 20.39
C ILE A 195 6.09 -3.58 20.24
N ALA A 196 6.80 -3.27 21.32
CA ALA A 196 7.87 -2.30 21.33
C ALA A 196 9.14 -3.01 21.81
N ASP A 197 10.26 -2.73 21.16
CA ASP A 197 11.56 -3.07 21.71
C ASP A 197 12.08 -1.87 22.53
N THR A 198 12.66 -2.17 23.69
CA THR A 198 13.45 -1.17 24.40
C THR A 198 14.83 -1.15 23.77
N ALA A 199 15.02 -0.32 22.75
CA ALA A 199 16.36 0.03 22.35
C ALA A 199 17.06 0.67 23.56
N ASN A 200 18.17 0.08 24.02
CA ASN A 200 19.10 0.78 24.88
C ASN A 200 19.59 2.00 24.09
N ASN A 201 19.08 3.19 24.43
CA ASN A 201 19.43 4.48 23.81
C ASN A 201 20.90 4.88 24.08
N GLY A 202 21.88 4.06 23.66
CA GLY A 202 23.30 4.37 23.70
C GLY A 202 23.96 4.39 25.08
N LYS A 203 23.43 3.67 26.09
CA LYS A 203 24.21 3.39 27.31
C LYS A 203 24.98 2.08 27.14
N ASN A 204 26.17 2.20 26.55
CA ASN A 204 27.10 1.09 26.34
C ASN A 204 27.62 0.52 27.66
N CYS A 205 27.88 -0.79 27.64
CA CYS A 205 28.94 -1.44 28.41
C CYS A 205 30.31 -0.82 28.10
#